data_AF-A0A538QTA9-F1
#
_entry.id   AF-A0A538QTA9-F1
#
_cell.length_a   1.000
_cell.length_b   1.000
_cell.length_c   1.000
_cell.angle_alpha   90.00
_cell.angle_beta   90.00
_cell.angle_gamma   90.00
#
_symmetry.space_group_name_H-M   'P 1'
#
loop_
_entity.id
_entity.type
_entity.pdbx_description
1 polymer ?
#
loop_
_entity_poly.entity_id
_entity_poly.type
_entity_poly.pdbx_seq_one_letter_code
_entity_poly.pdbx_strand_id
1 'polypeptide(L)'
;MRDVPLVREGDWGSRMFVIRSGTLVVSKGVSGHVENVLVHMKRGEFFGEMSVSRRRRSASVRALTDSVVLTLDREAIPSCWRRTVTRRSAS
;
A
#
# COMPACT_ATOMS: atom_id res chain seq x y z
N MET A 1 -5.62 15.20 -12.18
CA MET A 1 -4.76 14.42 -11.26
C MET A 1 -4.63 12.99 -11.78
N ARG A 2 -3.76 12.70 -12.77
CA ARG A 2 -3.54 11.33 -13.27
C ARG A 2 -2.10 10.82 -13.14
N ASP A 3 -1.16 11.69 -12.73
CA ASP A 3 0.28 11.34 -12.63
C ASP A 3 0.95 11.65 -11.29
N VAL A 4 0.21 12.14 -10.28
CA VAL A 4 0.81 12.34 -8.95
C VAL A 4 0.77 11.01 -8.19
N PRO A 5 1.92 10.47 -7.76
CA PRO A 5 1.96 9.24 -6.98
C PRO A 5 1.35 9.47 -5.60
N LEU A 6 0.53 8.52 -5.14
CA LEU A 6 -0.03 8.51 -3.78
C LEU A 6 1.07 8.29 -2.73
N VAL A 7 2.05 7.47 -3.10
CA VAL A 7 3.24 7.17 -2.32
C VAL A 7 4.42 7.27 -3.27
N ARG A 8 5.50 7.94 -2.86
CA ARG A 8 6.71 8.04 -3.67
C ARG A 8 7.81 7.20 -3.06
N GLU A 9 8.56 6.50 -3.91
CA GLU A 9 9.79 5.81 -3.52
C GLU A 9 10.74 6.75 -2.79
N GLY A 10 11.36 6.24 -1.73
CA GLY A 10 12.30 7.00 -0.92
C GLY A 10 11.66 7.99 0.05
N ASP A 11 10.36 8.27 0.01
CA ASP A 11 9.78 9.16 1.01
C ASP A 11 9.69 8.46 2.38
N TRP A 12 9.63 9.25 3.46
CA TRP A 12 9.33 8.72 4.79
C TRP A 12 7.85 8.36 4.88
N GLY A 13 7.53 7.24 5.52
CA GLY A 13 6.16 6.78 5.69
C GLY A 13 5.92 6.17 7.06
N SER A 14 4.74 6.44 7.62
CA SER A 14 4.26 5.87 8.88
C SER A 14 2.86 5.25 8.74
N ARG A 15 2.43 5.01 7.49
CA ARG A 15 1.06 4.62 7.13
C ARG A 15 1.06 3.46 6.15
N MET A 16 0.12 2.54 6.32
CA MET A 16 -0.21 1.53 5.32
C MET A 16 -1.59 1.81 4.71
N PHE A 17 -1.85 1.22 3.56
CA PHE A 17 -3.07 1.47 2.79
C PHE A 17 -3.72 0.16 2.37
N VAL A 18 -5.05 0.14 2.33
CA VAL A 18 -5.85 -0.98 1.81
C VAL A 18 -6.71 -0.47 0.66
N ILE A 19 -6.73 -1.18 -0.46
CA ILE A 19 -7.46 -0.77 -1.65
C ILE A 19 -8.94 -1.17 -1.49
N ARG A 20 -9.84 -0.19 -1.38
CA ARG A 20 -11.29 -0.41 -1.31
C ARG A 20 -11.90 -0.54 -2.72
N SER A 21 -11.41 0.22 -3.69
CA SER A 21 -11.81 0.15 -5.10
C SER A 21 -10.74 0.75 -6.01
N GLY A 22 -10.79 0.39 -7.29
CA GLY A 22 -9.86 0.87 -8.32
C GLY A 22 -8.64 -0.04 -8.52
N THR A 23 -7.74 0.41 -9.39
CA THR A 23 -6.47 -0.28 -9.72
C THR A 23 -5.32 0.67 -9.49
N LEU A 24 -4.30 0.18 -8.78
CA LEU A 24 -3.06 0.90 -8.52
C LEU A 24 -1.90 0.17 -9.19
N VAL A 25 -0.82 0.90 -9.47
CA VAL A 25 0.44 0.36 -9.96
C VAL A 25 1.54 0.70 -8.99
N VAL A 26 2.40 -0.29 -8.72
CA VAL A 26 3.63 -0.11 -7.96
C VAL A 26 4.80 -0.06 -8.93
N SER A 27 5.61 0.98 -8.86
CA SER A 27 6.79 1.15 -9.72
C SER A 27 8.02 1.54 -8.91
N LYS A 28 9.19 1.22 -9.47
CA LYS A 28 10.49 1.69 -8.97
C LYS A 28 11.21 2.49 -10.03
N GLY A 29 11.95 3.51 -9.60
CA GLY A 29 12.88 4.20 -10.47
C GLY A 29 14.02 3.27 -10.90
N VAL A 30 14.27 3.19 -12.20
CA VAL A 30 15.51 2.64 -12.77
C VAL A 30 16.30 3.77 -13.43
N SER A 31 17.60 3.56 -13.63
CA SER A 31 18.52 4.55 -14.19
C SER A 31 17.96 5.19 -15.47
N GLY A 32 18.07 6.52 -15.57
CA GLY A 32 17.63 7.25 -16.77
C GLY A 32 16.14 7.61 -16.80
N HIS A 33 15.50 7.82 -15.65
CA HIS A 33 14.07 8.22 -15.52
C HIS A 33 13.05 7.21 -16.06
N VAL A 34 13.46 5.98 -16.29
CA VAL A 34 12.54 4.89 -16.64
C VAL A 34 11.92 4.35 -15.36
N GLU A 35 10.61 4.14 -15.35
CA GLU A 35 9.93 3.43 -14.26
C GLU A 35 9.79 1.95 -14.61
N ASN A 36 10.23 1.08 -13.71
CA ASN A 36 9.96 -0.35 -13.80
C ASN A 36 8.69 -0.67 -13.01
N VAL A 37 7.63 -1.08 -13.71
CA VAL A 37 6.37 -1.52 -13.09
C VAL A 37 6.59 -2.88 -12.45
N LEU A 38 6.42 -2.95 -11.13
CA LEU A 38 6.62 -4.17 -10.36
C LEU A 38 5.34 -5.00 -10.30
N VAL A 39 4.20 -4.36 -10.02
CA VAL A 39 2.92 -5.05 -9.82
C VAL A 39 1.73 -4.12 -10.00
N HIS A 40 0.61 -4.69 -10.45
CA HIS A 40 -0.70 -4.05 -10.45
C HIS A 40 -1.51 -4.56 -9.27
N MET A 41 -2.03 -3.64 -8.46
CA MET A 41 -2.79 -3.95 -7.26
C MET A 41 -4.26 -3.59 -7.43
N LYS A 42 -5.14 -4.41 -6.84
CA LYS A 42 -6.60 -4.33 -6.94
C LYS A 42 -7.23 -4.32 -5.55
N ARG A 43 -8.57 -4.22 -5.53
CA ARG A 43 -9.38 -4.26 -4.32
C ARG A 43 -8.99 -5.44 -3.40
N GLY A 44 -8.86 -5.14 -2.11
CA GLY A 44 -8.54 -6.10 -1.06
C GLY A 44 -7.04 -6.23 -0.79
N GLU A 45 -6.19 -5.81 -1.72
CA GLU A 45 -4.75 -5.77 -1.52
C GLU A 45 -4.33 -4.53 -0.72
N PHE A 46 -3.19 -4.64 -0.05
CA PHE A 46 -2.64 -3.59 0.81
C PHE A 46 -1.17 -3.36 0.51
N PHE A 47 -0.68 -2.15 0.80
CA PHE A 47 0.72 -1.79 0.59
C PHE A 47 1.22 -0.81 1.65
N GLY A 48 2.53 -0.70 1.77
CA GLY A 48 3.19 0.24 2.67
C GLY A 48 3.39 -0.29 4.10
N GLU A 49 3.18 -1.58 4.31
CA GLU A 49 3.44 -2.32 5.54
C GLU A 49 4.90 -2.19 5.99
N MET A 50 5.86 -2.21 5.07
CA MET A 50 7.28 -2.00 5.39
C MET A 50 7.59 -0.62 5.99
N SER A 51 6.77 0.41 5.70
CA SER A 51 7.00 1.76 6.25
C SER A 51 6.71 1.83 7.75
N VAL A 52 5.90 0.91 8.27
CA VAL A 52 5.59 0.79 9.71
C VAL A 52 6.85 0.44 10.51
N SER A 53 7.85 -0.18 9.88
CA SER A 53 9.16 -0.53 10.44
C SER A 53 10.20 0.60 10.35
N ARG A 54 9.78 1.86 10.18
CA ARG A 54 10.64 3.05 10.06
C ARG A 54 11.64 3.00 8.88
N ARG A 55 11.29 2.29 7.80
CA ARG A 55 12.06 2.30 6.55
C ARG A 55 11.44 3.30 5.57
N ARG A 56 12.27 3.89 4.70
CA ARG A 56 11.80 4.69 3.57
C ARG A 56 10.94 3.83 2.65
N ARG A 57 10.00 4.44 1.91
CA ARG A 57 9.16 3.74 0.93
C ARG A 57 10.05 3.03 -0.08
N SER A 58 9.82 1.74 -0.26
CA SER A 58 10.61 0.92 -1.17
C SER A 58 10.25 1.13 -2.64
N ALA A 59 9.10 1.71 -2.95
CA ALA A 59 8.59 1.90 -4.30
C ALA A 59 7.57 3.03 -4.32
N SER A 60 7.29 3.55 -5.51
CA SER A 60 6.20 4.48 -5.77
C SER A 60 4.90 3.71 -6.01
N VAL A 61 3.77 4.32 -5.66
CA VAL A 61 2.43 3.77 -5.92
C VAL A 61 1.55 4.86 -6.50
N ARG A 62 0.91 4.57 -7.64
CA ARG A 62 0.03 5.49 -8.37
C ARG A 62 -1.29 4.81 -8.72
N ALA A 63 -2.38 5.58 -8.76
CA ALA A 63 -3.66 5.09 -9.25
C ALA A 63 -3.71 5.07 -10.79
N LEU A 64 -4.12 3.94 -11.37
CA LEU A 64 -4.39 3.82 -12.81
C LEU A 64 -5.85 4.13 -13.17
N THR A 65 -6.75 3.90 -12.22
CA THR A 65 -8.17 4.24 -12.32
C THR A 65 -8.58 5.08 -11.13
N ASP A 66 -9.79 5.65 -11.17
CA ASP A 66 -10.40 6.23 -9.97
C ASP A 66 -10.41 5.17 -8.86
N SER A 67 -9.79 5.52 -7.72
CA SER A 67 -9.45 4.57 -6.67
C SER A 67 -9.80 5.14 -5.30
N VAL A 68 -10.30 4.28 -4.42
CA VAL A 68 -10.53 4.60 -3.01
C VAL A 68 -9.61 3.71 -2.19
N VAL A 69 -8.78 4.34 -1.35
CA VAL A 69 -7.88 3.66 -0.43
C VAL A 69 -8.24 4.02 1.00
N LEU A 70 -8.19 3.03 1.88
CA LEU A 70 -8.26 3.22 3.32
C LEU A 70 -6.85 3.40 3.85
N THR A 71 -6.66 4.37 4.74
CA THR A 71 -5.36 4.65 5.35
C THR A 71 -5.37 4.19 6.79
N LEU A 72 -4.33 3.47 7.19
CA LEU A 72 -4.11 3.05 8.57
C LEU A 72 -2.81 3.68 9.07
N ASP A 73 -2.94 4.55 10.07
CA ASP A 73 -1.81 5.12 10.77
C ASP A 73 -1.16 4.08 11.69
N ARG A 74 0.17 4.09 11.77
CA ARG A 74 0.94 3.19 12.66
C ARG A 74 0.44 3.19 14.10
N GLU A 75 -0.05 4.32 14.60
CA GLU A 75 -0.59 4.46 15.95
C GLU A 75 -1.96 3.78 16.11
N ALA A 76 -2.73 3.63 15.03
CA ALA A 76 -4.01 2.94 15.02
C ALA A 76 -3.85 1.41 14.90
N ILE A 77 -2.75 0.92 14.32
CA ILE A 77 -2.51 -0.53 14.07
C ILE A 77 -2.67 -1.39 15.34
N PRO A 78 -2.09 -1.04 16.51
CA PRO A 78 -2.25 -1.83 17.73
C PRO A 78 -3.71 -1.99 18.17
N SER A 79 -4.57 -1.02 17.84
CA SER A 79 -5.99 -1.05 18.18
C SER A 79 -6.84 -1.85 17.18
N CYS A 80 -6.45 -1.89 15.91
CA CYS A 80 -7.17 -2.59 14.84
C CYS A 80 -6.96 -4.12 14.82
N TRP A 81 -5.88 -4.63 15.44
CA TRP A 81 -5.56 -6.07 15.45
C TRP A 81 -6.45 -6.93 16.38
N ARG A 82 -7.41 -6.37 17.11
CA ARG A 82 -8.23 -7.17 18.04
C ARG A 82 -9.37 -7.93 17.34
N ARG A 83 -9.05 -9.09 16.76
CA ARG A 83 -9.77 -10.40 16.87
C ARG A 83 -9.32 -11.36 15.76
N THR A 84 -8.51 -12.35 16.14
CA THR A 84 -8.39 -13.60 15.38
C THR A 84 -9.62 -14.46 15.68
N VAL A 85 -10.52 -14.65 14.71
CA VAL A 85 -11.55 -15.70 14.78
C VAL A 85 -11.05 -16.88 13.96
N THR A 86 -10.35 -17.81 14.60
CA THR A 86 -10.16 -19.15 14.04
C THR A 86 -11.36 -19.99 14.46
N ARG A 87 -12.40 -20.06 13.62
CA ARG A 87 -13.39 -21.13 13.79
C ARG A 87 -12.77 -22.39 13.20
N ARG A 88 -12.10 -23.19 14.04
CA ARG A 88 -11.87 -24.61 13.71
C ARG A 88 -13.24 -25.27 13.64
N SER A 89 -13.67 -25.64 12.44
CA SER A 89 -14.75 -26.62 12.27
C SER A 89 -14.27 -27.94 12.86
N ALA A 90 -14.98 -28.41 13.88
CA ALA A 90 -14.84 -29.76 14.38
C ALA A 90 -15.23 -30.76 13.27
N SER A 91 -14.49 -31.86 13.20
CA SER A 91 -14.92 -33.12 12.61
C SER A 91 -14.73 -34.17 13.68
#